data_AF-A0A151GK73-F1
#
_entry.id   AF-A0A151GK73-F1
#
_cell.length_a   1.000
_cell.length_b   1.000
_cell.length_c   1.000
_cell.angle_alpha   90.00
_cell.angle_beta   90.00
_cell.angle_gamma   90.00
#
_symmetry.space_group_name_H-M   'P 1'
#
loop_
_entity.id
_entity.type
_entity.pdbx_description
1 polymer ?
#
loop_
_entity_poly.entity_id
_entity_poly.type
_entity_poly.pdbx_seq_one_letter_code
_entity_poly.pdbx_strand_id
1 'polypeptide(L)'
;MINEQSLAQLTNEGKDDQFVPIKVLSTEDKERFQLERYDFDIKLRRYEIRKKACSQLLHWMEETISPDLLTNLNDIVEISKIVSKVRQRLGIIPMLRQEQIRTNYFNVMHNSSHLSGLDWYQLWEAAYIDAVAFNIPEIDGTFGITQFLNSAMSFNITWAQVQKDRFIRLQVAGQEIETSLKQLATEFLASTKSKLDQHKESTTTSSAFNTATDPKTKKTYDCPCGIKKALHTWTPIQCAAFKVAVLGKTAF
;
A
#
# COMPACT_ATOMS: atom_id res chain seq x y z
N MET A 1 44.06 -29.28 38.85
CA MET A 1 43.72 -30.70 38.65
C MET A 1 42.47 -30.98 39.46
N ILE A 2 41.34 -31.19 38.79
CA ILE A 2 40.14 -31.71 39.47
C ILE A 2 40.49 -33.16 39.81
N ASN A 3 40.30 -33.54 41.07
CA ASN A 3 40.56 -34.89 41.50
C ASN A 3 39.57 -35.80 40.78
N GLU A 4 40.05 -36.64 39.85
CA GLU A 4 39.23 -37.58 39.05
C GLU A 4 38.34 -38.46 39.94
N GLN A 5 38.74 -38.64 41.21
CA GLN A 5 37.98 -39.31 42.25
C GLN A 5 36.63 -38.64 42.57
N SER A 6 36.54 -37.31 42.50
CA SER A 6 35.30 -36.57 42.80
C SER A 6 34.29 -36.63 41.65
N LEU A 7 34.77 -36.75 40.41
CA LEU A 7 33.92 -36.95 39.24
C LEU A 7 33.38 -38.38 39.17
N ALA A 8 34.22 -39.38 39.49
CA ALA A 8 33.82 -40.79 39.56
C ALA A 8 32.83 -41.10 40.71
N GLN A 9 32.86 -40.34 41.81
CA GLN A 9 31.89 -40.47 42.89
C GLN A 9 30.50 -39.97 42.49
N LEU A 10 30.39 -38.93 41.67
CA LEU A 10 29.10 -38.39 41.23
C LEU A 10 28.39 -39.29 40.20
N THR A 11 29.16 -39.96 39.33
CA THR A 11 28.61 -40.89 38.34
C THR A 11 28.12 -42.20 38.97
N ASN A 12 28.77 -42.67 40.04
CA ASN A 12 28.37 -43.90 40.74
C ASN A 12 27.11 -43.74 41.61
N GLU A 13 26.67 -42.51 41.89
CA GLU A 13 25.48 -42.25 42.71
C GLU A 13 24.18 -42.10 41.89
N GLY A 14 24.21 -42.27 40.57
CA GLY A 14 23.01 -42.16 39.72
C GLY A 14 22.39 -40.76 39.72
N LYS A 15 23.22 -39.72 39.86
CA LYS A 15 22.82 -38.31 39.98
C LYS A 15 23.28 -37.50 38.76
N ASP A 16 22.97 -38.00 37.57
CA ASP A 16 23.32 -37.35 36.30
C ASP A 16 22.64 -35.97 36.11
N ASP A 17 21.63 -35.67 36.92
CA ASP A 17 20.88 -34.40 36.93
C ASP A 17 21.36 -33.38 37.98
N GLN A 18 22.46 -33.63 38.70
CA GLN A 18 22.96 -32.63 39.64
C GLN A 18 23.68 -31.47 38.91
N PHE A 19 23.08 -30.28 39.01
CA PHE A 19 23.67 -29.00 38.62
C PHE A 19 25.09 -28.86 39.17
N VAL A 20 26.09 -29.06 38.31
CA VAL A 20 27.48 -28.71 38.63
C VAL A 20 27.57 -27.17 38.61
N PRO A 21 27.90 -26.51 39.72
CA PRO A 21 28.02 -25.06 39.73
C PRO A 21 29.11 -24.63 38.74
N ILE A 22 28.81 -23.69 37.85
CA ILE A 22 29.71 -23.21 36.77
C ILE A 22 31.11 -22.84 37.30
N LYS A 23 31.21 -22.41 38.57
CA LYS A 23 32.47 -22.07 39.24
C LYS A 23 33.49 -23.22 39.28
N VAL A 24 33.03 -24.47 39.28
CA VAL A 24 33.85 -25.70 39.42
C VAL A 24 34.36 -26.22 38.07
N LEU A 25 33.82 -25.71 36.96
CA LEU A 25 34.20 -26.14 35.61
C LEU A 25 35.58 -25.60 35.21
N SER A 26 36.29 -26.41 34.41
CA SER A 26 37.51 -25.98 33.74
C SER A 26 37.23 -24.81 32.80
N THR A 27 38.26 -24.05 32.43
CA THR A 27 38.10 -22.90 31.50
C THR A 27 37.52 -23.35 30.16
N GLU A 28 37.97 -24.50 29.65
CA GLU A 28 37.51 -25.09 28.39
C GLU A 28 36.05 -25.57 28.47
N ASP A 29 35.65 -26.21 29.57
CA ASP A 29 34.25 -26.59 29.76
C ASP A 29 33.34 -25.36 29.88
N LYS A 30 33.79 -24.29 30.56
CA LYS A 30 33.04 -23.03 30.64
C LYS A 30 32.80 -22.42 29.27
N GLU A 31 33.79 -22.44 28.39
CA GLU A 31 33.66 -21.96 27.01
C GLU A 31 32.68 -22.83 26.21
N ARG A 32 32.74 -24.16 26.33
CA ARG A 32 31.77 -25.07 25.70
C ARG A 32 30.33 -24.79 26.15
N PHE A 33 30.10 -24.66 27.46
CA PHE A 33 28.77 -24.33 27.99
C PHE A 33 28.25 -22.96 27.53
N GLN A 34 29.13 -21.96 27.39
CA GLN A 34 28.73 -20.65 26.86
C GLN A 34 28.30 -20.74 25.39
N LEU A 35 29.02 -21.52 24.57
CA LEU A 35 28.66 -21.77 23.18
C LEU A 35 27.32 -22.52 23.07
N GLU A 36 27.12 -23.58 23.86
CA GLU A 36 25.86 -24.34 23.88
C GLU A 36 24.66 -23.48 24.30
N ARG A 37 24.85 -22.61 25.31
CA ARG A 37 23.83 -21.66 25.73
C ARG A 37 23.51 -20.64 24.65
N TYR A 38 24.53 -20.12 23.98
CA TYR A 38 24.35 -19.20 22.85
C TYR A 38 23.56 -19.85 21.71
N ASP A 39 23.88 -21.09 21.36
CA ASP A 39 23.15 -21.87 20.35
C ASP A 39 21.71 -22.15 20.77
N PHE A 40 21.47 -22.45 22.04
CA PHE A 40 20.14 -22.62 22.60
C PHE A 40 19.31 -21.34 22.49
N ASP A 41 19.87 -20.18 22.88
CA ASP A 41 19.20 -18.88 22.79
C ASP A 41 18.86 -18.49 21.34
N ILE A 42 19.71 -18.88 20.37
CA ILE A 42 19.41 -18.71 18.94
C ILE A 42 18.24 -19.60 18.52
N LYS A 43 18.27 -20.88 18.90
CA LYS A 43 17.19 -21.83 18.58
C LYS A 43 15.86 -21.38 19.18
N LEU A 44 15.88 -20.90 20.43
CA LEU A 44 14.69 -20.39 21.13
C LEU A 44 14.11 -19.17 20.40
N ARG A 45 14.95 -18.18 20.05
CA ARG A 45 14.50 -17.01 19.27
C ARG A 45 13.89 -17.41 17.92
N ARG A 46 14.50 -18.34 17.19
CA ARG A 46 13.96 -18.86 15.92
C ARG A 46 12.60 -19.52 16.10
N TYR A 47 12.44 -20.28 17.19
CA TYR A 47 11.16 -20.92 17.52
C TYR A 47 10.08 -19.87 17.83
N GLU A 48 10.38 -18.85 18.64
CA GLU A 48 9.43 -17.79 18.99
C GLU A 48 8.95 -17.01 17.76
N ILE A 49 9.87 -16.67 16.84
CA ILE A 49 9.54 -16.01 15.58
C ILE A 49 8.58 -16.88 14.75
N ARG A 50 8.89 -18.18 14.61
CA ARG A 50 8.03 -19.12 13.87
C ARG A 50 6.66 -19.27 14.53
N LYS A 51 6.61 -19.40 15.86
CA LYS A 51 5.37 -19.50 16.64
C LYS A 51 4.49 -18.28 16.43
N LYS A 52 5.07 -17.07 16.50
CA LYS A 52 4.35 -15.82 16.26
C LYS A 52 3.78 -15.76 14.84
N ALA A 53 4.59 -16.08 13.83
CA ALA A 53 4.13 -16.11 12.43
C ALA A 53 3.01 -17.14 12.22
N CYS A 54 3.12 -18.32 12.82
CA CYS A 54 2.08 -19.36 12.79
C CYS A 54 0.77 -18.89 13.45
N SER A 55 0.87 -18.24 14.62
CA SER A 55 -0.30 -17.70 15.32
C SER A 55 -1.00 -16.59 14.53
N GLN A 56 -0.24 -15.72 13.87
CA GLN A 56 -0.81 -14.66 13.01
C GLN A 56 -1.53 -15.25 11.80
N LEU A 57 -0.94 -16.27 11.17
CA LEU A 57 -1.57 -16.97 10.05
C LEU A 57 -2.85 -17.68 10.46
N LEU A 58 -2.85 -18.36 11.61
CA LEU A 58 -4.04 -19.02 12.13
C LEU A 58 -5.18 -18.03 12.36
N HIS A 59 -4.87 -16.89 12.99
CA HIS A 59 -5.85 -15.84 13.24
C HIS A 59 -6.44 -15.27 11.94
N TRP A 60 -5.59 -14.97 10.96
CA TRP A 60 -6.06 -14.54 9.64
C TRP A 60 -6.97 -15.58 8.96
N MET A 61 -6.65 -16.88 9.10
CA MET A 61 -7.47 -17.95 8.55
C MET A 61 -8.84 -18.02 9.21
N GLU A 62 -8.91 -17.90 10.54
CA GLU A 62 -10.17 -17.85 11.29
C GLU A 62 -11.04 -16.65 10.92
N GLU A 63 -10.44 -15.49 10.61
CA GLU A 63 -11.17 -14.29 10.20
C GLU A 63 -11.64 -14.32 8.74
N THR A 64 -10.84 -14.91 7.84
CA THR A 64 -11.02 -14.74 6.38
C THR A 64 -11.66 -15.95 5.70
N ILE A 65 -11.51 -17.15 6.27
CA ILE A 65 -11.93 -18.41 5.63
C ILE A 65 -13.21 -18.92 6.31
N SER A 66 -14.24 -19.22 5.51
CA SER A 66 -15.47 -19.84 6.02
C SER A 66 -15.14 -21.12 6.83
N PRO A 67 -15.74 -21.33 8.02
CA PRO A 67 -15.56 -22.53 8.82
C PRO A 67 -15.76 -23.84 8.04
N ASP A 68 -16.66 -23.83 7.06
CA ASP A 68 -16.97 -24.97 6.19
C ASP A 68 -15.79 -25.44 5.33
N LEU A 69 -14.86 -24.54 5.02
CA LEU A 69 -13.64 -24.88 4.26
C LEU A 69 -12.57 -25.51 5.16
N LEU A 70 -12.65 -25.29 6.47
CA LEU A 70 -11.69 -25.72 7.49
C LEU A 70 -12.09 -27.04 8.17
N THR A 71 -13.38 -27.36 8.24
CA THR A 71 -13.91 -28.59 8.89
C THR A 71 -13.26 -29.89 8.43
N ASN A 72 -12.81 -29.96 7.17
CA ASN A 72 -12.14 -31.12 6.59
C ASN A 72 -10.59 -31.04 6.59
N LEU A 73 -10.00 -30.10 7.33
CA LEU A 73 -8.55 -29.88 7.40
C LEU A 73 -8.00 -30.01 8.83
N ASN A 74 -8.84 -30.38 9.80
CA ASN A 74 -8.49 -30.54 11.21
C ASN A 74 -7.38 -31.59 11.46
N ASP A 75 -7.20 -32.55 10.55
CA ASP A 75 -6.17 -33.58 10.65
C ASP A 75 -4.78 -33.09 10.23
N ILE A 76 -4.68 -31.88 9.68
CA ILE A 76 -3.41 -31.30 9.20
C ILE A 76 -2.83 -30.41 10.29
N VAL A 77 -1.73 -30.84 10.90
CA VAL A 77 -1.05 -30.08 11.97
C VAL A 77 -0.26 -28.88 11.42
N GLU A 78 0.16 -28.94 10.15
CA GLU A 78 1.03 -27.93 9.57
C GLU A 78 0.23 -26.82 8.85
N ILE A 79 0.23 -25.62 9.40
CA ILE A 79 -0.52 -24.44 8.89
C ILE A 79 -0.23 -24.16 7.40
N SER A 80 1.03 -24.32 6.97
CA SER A 80 1.44 -24.15 5.57
C SER A 80 0.68 -25.08 4.61
N LYS A 81 0.40 -26.31 5.03
CA LYS A 81 -0.35 -27.31 4.27
C LYS A 81 -1.84 -27.02 4.28
N ILE A 82 -2.39 -26.51 5.39
CA ILE A 82 -3.79 -26.06 5.45
C ILE A 82 -4.00 -24.92 4.46
N VAL A 83 -3.14 -23.89 4.50
CA VAL A 83 -3.20 -22.75 3.56
C VAL A 83 -3.07 -23.22 2.11
N SER A 84 -2.17 -24.16 1.83
CA SER A 84 -1.99 -24.72 0.48
C SER A 84 -3.23 -25.48 0.00
N LYS A 85 -3.86 -26.28 0.86
CA LYS A 85 -5.10 -27.01 0.53
C LYS A 85 -6.31 -26.09 0.39
N VAL A 86 -6.42 -25.05 1.22
CA VAL A 86 -7.44 -24.01 1.07
C VAL A 86 -7.22 -23.27 -0.25
N ARG A 87 -5.98 -22.85 -0.55
CA ARG A 87 -5.64 -22.24 -1.86
C ARG A 87 -5.88 -23.17 -3.03
N GLN A 88 -5.68 -24.48 -2.88
CA GLN A 88 -6.01 -25.44 -3.92
C GLN A 88 -7.53 -25.53 -4.12
N ARG A 89 -8.31 -25.60 -3.04
CA ARG A 89 -9.78 -25.62 -3.09
C ARG A 89 -10.36 -24.32 -3.66
N LEU A 90 -9.81 -23.16 -3.28
CA LEU A 90 -10.22 -21.85 -3.80
C LEU A 90 -9.67 -21.57 -5.21
N GLY A 91 -8.44 -22.00 -5.49
CA GLY A 91 -7.73 -21.83 -6.75
C GLY A 91 -8.23 -22.71 -7.89
N ILE A 92 -9.03 -23.74 -7.58
CA ILE A 92 -9.78 -24.54 -8.56
C ILE A 92 -11.05 -23.82 -9.04
N ILE A 93 -11.37 -22.62 -8.55
CA ILE A 93 -12.58 -21.89 -8.94
C ILE A 93 -12.19 -20.69 -9.84
N PRO A 94 -12.09 -20.88 -11.17
CA PRO A 94 -11.97 -19.78 -12.14
C PRO A 94 -12.94 -18.62 -11.86
N MET A 95 -14.16 -18.91 -11.38
CA MET A 95 -15.12 -17.89 -10.96
C MET A 95 -14.61 -16.98 -9.85
N LEU A 96 -13.91 -17.48 -8.82
CA LEU A 96 -13.41 -16.63 -7.74
C LEU A 96 -12.32 -15.67 -8.23
N ARG A 97 -11.45 -16.16 -9.12
CA ARG A 97 -10.43 -15.31 -9.75
C ARG A 97 -11.07 -14.28 -10.66
N GLN A 98 -12.07 -14.68 -11.44
CA GLN A 98 -12.83 -13.78 -12.30
C GLN A 98 -13.54 -12.69 -11.47
N GLU A 99 -14.15 -13.07 -10.35
CA GLU A 99 -14.82 -12.15 -9.43
C GLU A 99 -13.84 -11.21 -8.72
N GLN A 100 -12.64 -11.69 -8.37
CA GLN A 100 -11.59 -10.85 -7.81
C GLN A 100 -11.11 -9.81 -8.82
N ILE A 101 -10.89 -10.21 -10.08
CA ILE A 101 -10.49 -9.29 -11.16
C ILE A 101 -11.60 -8.26 -11.41
N ARG A 102 -12.85 -8.71 -11.47
CA ARG A 102 -14.04 -7.87 -11.57
C ARG A 102 -14.09 -6.82 -10.45
N THR A 103 -13.95 -7.28 -9.20
CA THR A 103 -13.96 -6.42 -8.02
C THR A 103 -12.81 -5.41 -8.04
N ASN A 104 -11.60 -5.85 -8.39
CA ASN A 104 -10.43 -4.97 -8.50
C ASN A 104 -10.65 -3.88 -9.55
N TYR A 105 -11.17 -4.23 -10.73
CA TYR A 105 -11.50 -3.26 -11.77
C TYR A 105 -12.49 -2.21 -11.27
N PHE A 106 -13.62 -2.62 -10.70
CA PHE A 106 -14.61 -1.67 -10.19
C PHE A 106 -14.09 -0.84 -9.01
N ASN A 107 -13.24 -1.40 -8.15
CA ASN A 107 -12.63 -0.65 -7.06
C ASN A 107 -11.76 0.49 -7.59
N VAL A 108 -10.95 0.28 -8.63
CA VAL A 108 -10.16 1.35 -9.24
C VAL A 108 -11.04 2.43 -9.86
N MET A 109 -12.21 2.05 -10.38
CA MET A 109 -13.17 2.98 -10.97
C MET A 109 -13.85 3.88 -9.92
N HIS A 110 -14.15 3.35 -8.73
CA HIS A 110 -14.90 4.08 -7.69
C HIS A 110 -13.99 4.77 -6.66
N ASN A 111 -12.81 4.22 -6.39
CA ASN A 111 -11.88 4.71 -5.36
C ASN A 111 -10.76 5.57 -5.96
N SER A 112 -11.14 6.63 -6.67
CA SER A 112 -10.22 7.47 -7.44
C SER A 112 -9.96 8.85 -6.81
N SER A 113 -10.68 9.19 -5.73
CA SER A 113 -10.73 10.52 -5.11
C SER A 113 -9.39 11.05 -4.56
N HIS A 114 -8.45 10.17 -4.23
CA HIS A 114 -7.17 10.55 -3.62
C HIS A 114 -5.99 10.48 -4.58
N LEU A 115 -6.21 10.03 -5.81
CA LEU A 115 -5.15 9.80 -6.79
C LEU A 115 -5.02 10.99 -7.73
N SER A 116 -3.84 11.15 -8.36
CA SER A 116 -3.75 12.01 -9.54
C SER A 116 -4.40 11.31 -10.74
N GLY A 117 -4.87 12.07 -11.73
CA GLY A 117 -5.47 11.48 -12.94
C GLY A 117 -4.52 10.54 -13.70
N LEU A 118 -3.21 10.77 -13.61
CA LEU A 118 -2.19 9.92 -14.23
C LEU A 118 -2.01 8.61 -13.45
N ASP A 119 -1.90 8.68 -12.11
CA ASP A 119 -1.74 7.50 -11.26
C ASP A 119 -2.99 6.61 -11.34
N TRP A 120 -4.16 7.23 -11.32
CA TRP A 120 -5.43 6.53 -11.52
C TRP A 120 -5.47 5.83 -12.89
N TYR A 121 -5.07 6.50 -13.97
CA TYR A 121 -5.04 5.90 -15.30
C TYR A 121 -4.15 4.65 -15.35
N GLN A 122 -2.97 4.69 -14.72
CA GLN A 122 -2.06 3.54 -14.69
C GLN A 122 -2.66 2.34 -13.92
N LEU A 123 -3.29 2.60 -12.77
CA LEU A 123 -3.98 1.56 -12.01
C LEU A 123 -5.16 0.98 -12.80
N TRP A 124 -5.91 1.85 -13.49
CA TRP A 124 -7.02 1.43 -14.34
C TRP A 124 -6.52 0.58 -15.52
N GLU A 125 -5.44 0.98 -16.18
CA GLU A 125 -4.88 0.27 -17.34
C GLU A 125 -4.41 -1.14 -16.93
N ALA A 126 -3.75 -1.28 -15.77
CA ALA A 126 -3.37 -2.58 -15.23
C ALA A 126 -4.61 -3.45 -14.96
N ALA A 127 -5.63 -2.92 -14.29
CA ALA A 127 -6.87 -3.65 -14.01
C ALA A 127 -7.64 -4.00 -15.30
N TYR A 128 -7.59 -3.15 -16.31
CA TYR A 128 -8.21 -3.38 -17.62
C TYR A 128 -7.52 -4.51 -18.39
N ILE A 129 -6.18 -4.56 -18.38
CA ILE A 129 -5.42 -5.66 -19.01
C ILE A 129 -5.80 -6.99 -18.38
N ASP A 130 -5.88 -7.06 -17.05
CA ASP A 130 -6.30 -8.27 -16.34
C ASP A 130 -7.75 -8.65 -16.68
N ALA A 131 -8.65 -7.67 -16.73
CA ALA A 131 -10.05 -7.90 -17.11
C ALA A 131 -10.22 -8.45 -18.53
N VAL A 132 -9.49 -7.90 -19.50
CA VAL A 132 -9.51 -8.37 -20.89
C VAL A 132 -8.93 -9.78 -20.99
N ALA A 133 -7.83 -10.06 -20.28
CA ALA A 133 -7.22 -11.39 -20.28
C ALA A 133 -8.17 -12.50 -19.77
N PHE A 134 -9.12 -12.14 -18.90
CA PHE A 134 -10.12 -13.05 -18.35
C PHE A 134 -11.52 -12.93 -18.97
N ASN A 135 -11.66 -12.17 -20.08
CA ASN A 135 -12.91 -11.97 -20.80
C ASN A 135 -14.09 -11.57 -19.89
N ILE A 136 -13.88 -10.56 -19.02
CA ILE A 136 -14.96 -10.04 -18.18
C ILE A 136 -15.99 -9.29 -19.06
N PRO A 137 -17.21 -9.80 -19.27
CA PRO A 137 -18.14 -9.25 -20.25
C PRO A 137 -18.66 -7.86 -19.87
N GLU A 138 -18.69 -7.53 -18.58
CA GLU A 138 -19.17 -6.23 -18.11
C GLU A 138 -18.19 -5.09 -18.37
N ILE A 139 -16.93 -5.39 -18.67
CA ILE A 139 -15.91 -4.39 -18.94
C ILE A 139 -15.89 -4.04 -20.44
N ASP A 140 -16.48 -4.90 -21.26
CA ASP A 140 -16.56 -4.72 -22.70
C ASP A 140 -17.77 -3.85 -23.11
N GLY A 141 -17.65 -3.23 -24.29
CA GLY A 141 -18.72 -2.48 -24.91
C GLY A 141 -19.13 -1.19 -24.19
N THR A 142 -20.41 -0.86 -24.31
CA THR A 142 -20.96 0.46 -23.96
C THR A 142 -20.98 0.73 -22.45
N PHE A 143 -21.13 -0.31 -21.65
CA PHE A 143 -21.12 -0.19 -20.19
C PHE A 143 -19.73 0.19 -19.68
N GLY A 144 -18.69 -0.50 -20.14
CA GLY A 144 -17.29 -0.18 -19.79
C GLY A 144 -16.92 1.25 -20.13
N ILE A 145 -17.31 1.73 -21.31
CA ILE A 145 -17.11 3.13 -21.75
C ILE A 145 -17.82 4.10 -20.83
N THR A 146 -19.09 3.85 -20.51
CA THR A 146 -19.88 4.73 -19.65
C THR A 146 -19.28 4.82 -18.24
N GLN A 147 -18.87 3.69 -17.68
CA GLN A 147 -18.21 3.64 -16.38
C GLN A 147 -16.89 4.44 -16.42
N PHE A 148 -16.05 4.21 -17.44
CA PHE A 148 -14.78 4.92 -17.60
C PHE A 148 -14.98 6.43 -17.64
N LEU A 149 -15.92 6.90 -18.44
CA LEU A 149 -16.23 8.33 -18.54
C LEU A 149 -16.73 8.91 -17.21
N ASN A 150 -17.58 8.19 -16.48
CA ASN A 150 -18.06 8.63 -15.16
C ASN A 150 -16.90 8.79 -14.17
N SER A 151 -15.97 7.82 -14.11
CA SER A 151 -14.79 7.92 -13.25
C SER A 151 -13.83 9.03 -13.70
N ALA A 152 -13.65 9.22 -15.01
CA ALA A 152 -12.82 10.27 -15.59
C ALA A 152 -13.33 11.68 -15.26
N MET A 153 -14.63 11.86 -14.98
CA MET A 153 -15.19 13.15 -14.56
C MET A 153 -14.50 13.69 -13.30
N SER A 154 -14.09 12.84 -12.36
CA SER A 154 -13.37 13.27 -11.15
C SER A 154 -12.05 13.97 -11.43
N PHE A 155 -11.47 13.76 -12.62
CA PHE A 155 -10.19 14.33 -13.03
C PHE A 155 -10.34 15.41 -14.09
N ASN A 156 -11.27 15.22 -15.04
CA ASN A 156 -11.47 16.12 -16.15
C ASN A 156 -12.94 16.14 -16.60
N ILE A 157 -13.78 16.82 -15.81
CA ILE A 157 -15.23 16.96 -16.04
C ILE A 157 -15.54 17.39 -17.48
N THR A 158 -14.89 18.46 -17.96
CA THR A 158 -15.17 19.02 -19.29
C THR A 158 -14.93 18.01 -20.40
N TRP A 159 -13.77 17.34 -20.40
CA TRP A 159 -13.46 16.34 -21.42
C TRP A 159 -14.43 15.14 -21.32
N ALA A 160 -14.64 14.62 -20.11
CA ALA A 160 -15.46 13.44 -19.91
C ALA A 160 -16.92 13.69 -20.34
N GLN A 161 -17.45 14.88 -20.07
CA GLN A 161 -18.80 15.26 -20.46
C GLN A 161 -18.94 15.43 -21.97
N VAL A 162 -17.95 16.04 -22.65
CA VAL A 162 -17.94 16.13 -24.12
C VAL A 162 -17.96 14.75 -24.76
N GLN A 163 -17.16 13.81 -24.25
CA GLN A 163 -17.14 12.44 -24.77
C GLN A 163 -18.43 11.69 -24.46
N LYS A 164 -19.00 11.88 -23.26
CA LYS A 164 -20.29 11.29 -22.89
C LYS A 164 -21.43 11.78 -23.78
N ASP A 165 -21.49 13.08 -24.05
CA ASP A 165 -22.49 13.66 -24.95
C ASP A 165 -22.30 13.16 -26.39
N ARG A 166 -21.06 13.04 -26.86
CA ARG A 166 -20.75 12.42 -28.15
C ARG A 166 -21.25 10.99 -28.21
N PHE A 167 -20.97 10.20 -27.18
CA PHE A 167 -21.36 8.80 -27.09
C PHE A 167 -22.89 8.62 -27.10
N ILE A 168 -23.61 9.42 -26.31
CA ILE A 168 -25.08 9.41 -26.27
C ILE A 168 -25.67 9.74 -27.65
N ARG A 169 -25.11 10.76 -28.33
CA ARG A 169 -25.58 11.14 -29.69
C ARG A 169 -25.41 10.01 -30.70
N LEU A 170 -24.26 9.33 -30.69
CA LEU A 170 -24.00 8.19 -31.59
C LEU A 170 -24.96 7.02 -31.31
N GLN A 171 -25.21 6.74 -30.03
CA GLN A 171 -26.13 5.68 -29.62
C GLN A 171 -27.57 5.97 -30.03
N VAL A 172 -28.05 7.21 -29.84
CA VAL A 172 -29.39 7.64 -30.27
C VAL A 172 -29.54 7.61 -31.79
N ALA A 173 -28.48 7.95 -32.53
CA ALA A 173 -28.46 7.89 -33.99
C ALA A 173 -28.40 6.45 -34.54
N GLY A 174 -28.28 5.43 -33.69
CA GLY A 174 -28.13 4.03 -34.10
C GLY A 174 -26.82 3.77 -34.85
N GLN A 175 -25.83 4.65 -34.70
CA GLN A 175 -24.52 4.48 -35.32
C GLN A 175 -23.66 3.54 -34.46
N GLU A 176 -22.90 2.67 -35.12
CA GLU A 176 -21.93 1.84 -34.41
C GLU A 176 -20.88 2.72 -33.75
N ILE A 177 -20.62 2.45 -32.48
CA ILE A 177 -19.56 3.13 -31.74
C ILE A 177 -18.25 2.46 -32.12
N GLU A 178 -17.57 3.03 -33.12
CA GLU A 178 -16.26 2.54 -33.56
C GLU A 178 -15.15 2.75 -32.52
N THR A 179 -15.35 3.69 -31.58
CA THR A 179 -14.36 4.00 -30.56
C THR A 179 -14.33 2.92 -29.47
N SER A 180 -13.26 2.13 -29.47
CA SER A 180 -12.98 1.18 -28.40
C SER A 180 -12.65 1.89 -27.07
N LEU A 181 -12.94 1.23 -25.95
CA LEU A 181 -12.59 1.74 -24.62
C LEU A 181 -11.09 2.07 -24.50
N LYS A 182 -10.22 1.25 -25.09
CA LYS A 182 -8.77 1.48 -25.11
C LYS A 182 -8.38 2.78 -25.85
N GLN A 183 -9.01 3.05 -26.99
CA GLN A 183 -8.76 4.30 -27.73
C GLN A 183 -9.22 5.51 -26.92
N LEU A 184 -10.43 5.45 -26.35
CA LEU A 184 -10.97 6.51 -25.51
C LEU A 184 -10.08 6.81 -24.29
N ALA A 185 -9.54 5.77 -23.66
CA ALA A 185 -8.64 5.91 -22.53
C ALA A 185 -7.30 6.55 -22.94
N THR A 186 -6.79 6.21 -24.14
CA THR A 186 -5.59 6.84 -24.68
C THR A 186 -5.81 8.35 -24.93
N GLU A 187 -6.99 8.74 -25.43
CA GLU A 187 -7.37 10.15 -25.59
C GLU A 187 -7.43 10.88 -24.23
N PHE A 188 -7.95 10.22 -23.19
CA PHE A 188 -7.97 10.78 -21.83
C PHE A 188 -6.55 11.06 -21.32
N LEU A 189 -5.62 10.12 -21.51
CA LEU A 189 -4.22 10.27 -21.11
C LEU A 189 -3.58 11.48 -21.81
N ALA A 190 -3.81 11.63 -23.12
CA ALA A 190 -3.32 12.77 -23.88
C ALA A 190 -3.90 14.10 -23.37
N SER A 191 -5.21 14.15 -23.10
CA SER A 191 -5.87 15.34 -22.55
C SER A 191 -5.33 15.72 -21.16
N THR A 192 -5.09 14.72 -20.31
CA THR A 192 -4.59 14.92 -18.94
C THR A 192 -3.16 15.45 -18.95
N LYS A 193 -2.29 14.91 -19.81
CA LYS A 193 -0.91 15.41 -20.00
C LYS A 193 -0.90 16.85 -20.52
N SER A 194 -1.71 17.14 -21.53
CA SER A 194 -1.80 18.50 -22.10
C SER A 194 -2.21 19.55 -21.07
N LYS A 195 -3.16 19.26 -20.17
CA LYS A 195 -3.52 20.17 -19.07
C LYS A 195 -2.37 20.38 -18.09
N LEU A 196 -1.63 19.33 -17.76
CA LEU A 196 -0.47 19.43 -16.86
C LEU A 196 0.60 20.35 -17.46
N ASP A 197 0.84 20.26 -18.76
CA ASP A 197 1.82 21.08 -19.47
C ASP A 197 1.36 22.54 -19.60
N GLN A 198 0.07 22.79 -19.89
CA GLN A 198 -0.51 24.14 -19.88
C GLN A 198 -0.40 24.82 -18.51
N HIS A 199 -0.56 24.07 -17.41
CA HIS A 199 -0.37 24.60 -16.06
C HIS A 199 1.10 24.95 -15.77
N LYS A 200 2.07 24.19 -16.30
CA LYS A 200 3.49 24.51 -16.17
C LYS A 200 3.86 25.77 -16.96
N GLU A 201 3.37 25.92 -18.19
CA GLU A 201 3.60 27.11 -19.02
C GLU A 201 2.93 28.36 -18.45
N SER A 202 1.72 28.23 -17.91
CA SER A 202 1.02 29.35 -17.24
C SER A 202 1.77 29.88 -16.01
N THR A 203 2.69 29.09 -15.45
CA THR A 203 3.52 29.49 -14.30
C THR A 203 4.81 30.20 -14.75
N THR A 204 5.23 30.05 -16.02
CA THR A 204 6.43 30.69 -16.58
C THR A 204 6.13 31.90 -17.46
N THR A 205 4.88 32.13 -17.87
CA THR A 205 4.47 33.31 -18.65
C THR A 205 3.41 34.16 -17.94
N SER A 206 3.84 34.90 -16.91
CA SER A 206 3.18 36.11 -16.43
C SER A 206 4.29 37.15 -16.31
N SER A 207 4.29 38.36 -16.88
CA SER A 207 3.29 39.20 -17.52
C SER A 207 4.07 40.41 -18.06
N ALA A 208 4.12 40.66 -19.39
CA ALA A 208 4.83 41.82 -19.98
C ALA A 208 3.90 42.89 -20.57
N PHE A 209 2.58 42.74 -20.47
CA PHE A 209 1.62 43.74 -20.93
C PHE A 209 0.48 43.84 -19.93
N ASN A 210 0.57 44.83 -19.04
CA ASN A 210 -0.56 45.44 -18.33
C ASN A 210 -0.05 46.77 -17.77
N THR A 211 -0.02 47.78 -18.64
CA THR A 211 0.17 49.18 -18.24
C THR A 211 -1.21 49.80 -18.03
N ALA A 212 -1.33 50.54 -16.93
CA ALA A 212 -2.46 51.40 -16.53
C ALA A 212 -3.65 50.71 -15.83
N THR A 213 -3.50 50.45 -14.53
CA THR A 213 -4.30 51.11 -13.46
C THR A 213 -3.67 50.80 -12.09
N ASP A 214 -3.29 51.87 -11.39
CA ASP A 214 -3.08 52.04 -9.94
C ASP A 214 -2.35 50.95 -9.11
N PRO A 215 -1.22 51.27 -8.43
CA PRO A 215 -0.43 50.30 -7.70
C PRO A 215 -1.05 50.01 -6.33
N LYS A 216 -1.96 49.02 -6.26
CA LYS A 216 -2.05 48.22 -5.03
C LYS A 216 -0.88 47.27 -5.02
N THR A 217 0.26 47.78 -4.57
CA THR A 217 1.42 46.99 -4.15
C THR A 217 0.90 45.83 -3.30
N LYS A 218 0.97 44.61 -3.83
CA LYS A 218 0.89 43.40 -3.01
C LYS A 218 2.04 43.51 -2.03
N LYS A 219 1.77 44.00 -0.81
CA LYS A 219 2.70 43.97 0.31
C LYS A 219 3.19 42.53 0.41
N THR A 220 4.43 42.28 0.01
CA THR A 220 5.15 41.07 0.41
C THR A 220 5.28 41.18 1.92
N TYR A 221 4.35 40.56 2.64
CA TYR A 221 4.42 40.49 4.10
C TYR A 221 5.62 39.62 4.45
N ASP A 222 6.66 40.24 4.98
CA ASP A 222 7.79 39.51 5.53
C ASP A 222 7.32 38.64 6.70
N CYS A 223 7.82 37.40 6.76
CA CYS A 223 7.51 36.51 7.87
C CYS A 223 7.97 37.15 9.18
N PRO A 224 7.15 37.17 10.26
CA PRO A 224 7.56 37.68 11.57
C PRO A 224 8.70 36.87 12.22
N CYS A 225 9.03 35.73 11.64
CA CYS A 225 10.19 34.93 11.98
C CYS A 225 11.52 35.43 11.38
N GLY A 226 11.48 36.34 10.41
CA GLY A 226 12.66 36.80 9.66
C GLY A 226 13.25 35.77 8.68
N ILE A 227 12.66 34.58 8.60
CA ILE A 227 13.10 33.52 7.69
C ILE A 227 12.43 33.72 6.32
N LYS A 228 13.20 33.57 5.24
CA LYS A 228 12.68 33.68 3.87
C LYS A 228 11.65 32.57 3.61
N LYS A 229 10.55 32.91 2.94
CA LYS A 229 9.44 32.00 2.61
C LYS A 229 9.86 30.70 1.89
N ALA A 230 11.02 30.68 1.24
CA ALA A 230 11.57 29.48 0.61
C ALA A 230 11.99 28.39 1.62
N LEU A 231 12.19 28.75 2.89
CA LEU A 231 12.71 27.84 3.93
C LEU A 231 11.62 27.28 4.85
N HIS A 232 10.37 27.77 4.75
CA HIS A 232 9.23 27.16 5.42
C HIS A 232 7.92 27.45 4.71
N THR A 233 6.99 26.51 4.78
CA THR A 233 5.69 26.57 4.09
C THR A 233 4.64 27.41 4.81
N TRP A 234 4.92 27.89 6.03
CA TRP A 234 3.96 28.65 6.81
C TRP A 234 3.66 30.03 6.23
N THR A 235 2.37 30.38 6.22
CA THR A 235 1.93 31.77 5.96
C THR A 235 2.37 32.68 7.12
N PRO A 236 2.53 34.01 6.90
CA PRO A 236 2.96 34.92 7.95
C PRO A 236 2.08 34.88 9.22
N ILE A 237 0.77 34.67 9.05
CA ILE A 237 -0.20 34.54 10.15
C ILE A 237 0.05 33.25 10.95
N GLN A 238 0.26 32.12 10.28
CA GLN A 238 0.58 30.85 10.94
C GLN A 238 1.91 30.93 11.68
N CYS A 239 2.89 31.62 11.09
CA CYS A 239 4.18 31.81 11.74
C CYS A 239 4.09 32.75 12.96
N ALA A 240 3.29 33.81 12.90
CA ALA A 240 3.00 34.66 14.06
C ALA A 240 2.35 33.85 15.20
N ALA A 241 1.32 33.07 14.88
CA ALA A 241 0.63 32.22 15.84
C ALA A 241 1.58 31.19 16.49
N PHE A 242 2.44 30.55 15.70
CA PHE A 242 3.45 29.64 16.22
C PHE A 242 4.46 30.35 17.12
N LYS A 243 4.94 31.54 16.72
CA LYS A 243 5.88 32.34 17.51
C LYS A 243 5.27 32.75 18.85
N VAL A 244 4.00 33.12 18.89
CA VAL A 244 3.28 33.42 20.14
C VAL A 244 3.12 32.17 21.01
N ALA A 245 2.73 31.04 20.41
CA ALA A 245 2.54 29.78 21.12
C ALA A 245 3.85 29.23 21.72
N VAL A 246 4.97 29.40 21.03
CA VAL A 246 6.28 28.86 21.45
C VAL A 246 7.06 29.83 22.33
N LEU A 247 7.03 31.13 22.04
CA LEU A 247 7.85 32.13 22.75
C LEU A 247 7.07 32.94 23.78
N GLY A 248 5.73 32.79 23.84
CA GLY A 248 4.88 33.46 24.84
C GLY A 248 4.86 34.99 24.77
N LYS A 249 5.40 35.60 23.71
CA LYS A 249 5.47 37.07 23.57
C LYS A 249 4.54 37.56 22.47
N THR A 250 3.55 38.36 22.86
CA THR A 250 2.70 39.12 21.94
C THR A 250 3.38 40.43 21.59
N ALA A 251 3.75 40.62 20.33
CA ALA A 251 4.15 41.93 19.79
C ALA A 251 3.24 42.25 18.60
N PHE A 252 2.50 43.35 18.71
CA PHE A 252 1.83 44.03 17.60
C PHE A 252 2.86 44.78 16.76
#